data_AF-A0A7G9Z434-F1
#
_entry.id   AF-A0A7G9Z434-F1
#
_cell.length_a   1.000
_cell.length_b   1.000
_cell.length_c   1.000
_cell.angle_alpha   90.00
_cell.angle_beta   90.00
_cell.angle_gamma   90.00
#
_symmetry.space_group_name_H-M   'P 1'
#
loop_
_entity.id
_entity.type
_entity.pdbx_description
1 polymer ?
#
loop_
_entity_poly.entity_id
_entity_poly.type
_entity_poly.pdbx_seq_one_letter_code
_entity_poly.pdbx_strand_id
1 'polypeptide(L)'
;MKISGVTAIAILMIVILTIAFSGVASAGRPACSTPEAQSIRTVTMIKCEGMVTHQVNSNWESSNEDLLNSPPLQPNEVYGRVTYNEDLKALDGETVFVKDFGIDTGDAPNLDVMTSMGYRAGEIGALSYDERVGMTLIANPTATRDVILCPFASAAIEELPASCEDVSAGSSMMVTDVLATTRTKVGITESPLSLHYGITATGSGGAGTPAHGRIAAEFSVYAEEGSAGTQLGSRLTYYERSSANGEWEFSKEMDYESRVRP
;
A
#
# COMPACT_ATOMS: atom_id res chain seq x y z
N MET A 1 28.61 14.10 24.37
CA MET A 1 27.90 15.36 24.07
C MET A 1 26.44 15.16 24.45
N LYS A 2 25.86 15.96 25.35
CA LYS A 2 24.48 15.70 25.83
C LYS A 2 23.47 16.06 24.73
N ILE A 3 22.79 15.06 24.18
CA ILE A 3 21.62 15.28 23.32
C ILE A 3 20.50 15.74 24.26
N SER A 4 20.17 17.03 24.24
CA SER A 4 19.07 17.56 25.04
C SER A 4 17.75 17.07 24.43
N GLY A 5 16.93 16.37 25.22
CA GLY A 5 15.68 15.73 24.76
C GLY A 5 14.57 16.64 24.24
N VAL A 6 14.87 17.91 23.98
CA VAL A 6 13.97 18.94 23.41
C VAL A 6 14.17 19.09 21.90
N THR A 7 15.36 18.84 21.35
CA THR A 7 15.60 18.95 19.89
C THR A 7 15.06 17.76 19.09
N ALA A 8 14.93 16.58 19.71
CA ALA A 8 14.40 15.38 19.05
C ALA A 8 12.91 15.47 18.66
N ILE A 9 12.16 16.45 19.20
CA ILE A 9 10.73 16.64 18.91
C ILE A 9 10.52 17.56 17.70
N ALA A 10 11.52 18.37 17.32
CA ALA A 10 11.41 19.40 16.29
C ALA A 10 11.66 18.91 14.84
N ILE A 11 12.05 17.64 14.64
CA ILE A 11 12.35 17.06 13.32
C ILE A 11 11.13 16.31 12.73
N LEU A 12 10.00 16.30 13.43
CA LEU A 12 8.73 15.73 12.93
C LEU A 12 8.00 16.68 11.94
N MET A 13 8.74 17.30 11.02
CA MET A 13 8.16 18.06 9.90
C MET A 13 7.85 17.09 8.76
N ILE A 14 6.72 16.40 8.90
CA ILE A 14 6.19 15.46 7.91
C ILE A 14 5.88 16.23 6.62
N VAL A 15 6.70 16.06 5.59
CA VAL A 15 6.38 16.52 4.23
C VAL A 15 5.34 15.56 3.66
N ILE A 16 4.07 15.84 3.92
CA ILE A 16 2.96 15.14 3.27
C ILE A 16 2.92 15.62 1.82
N LEU A 17 3.59 14.90 0.92
CA LEU A 17 3.46 15.10 -0.52
C LEU A 17 2.06 14.62 -0.95
N THR A 18 1.09 15.53 -0.96
CA THR A 18 -0.27 15.21 -1.42
C THR A 18 -0.28 15.05 -2.93
N ILE A 19 -0.11 13.82 -3.41
CA ILE A 19 -0.34 13.47 -4.81
C ILE A 19 -1.84 13.67 -5.09
N ALA A 20 -2.16 14.70 -5.88
CA ALA A 20 -3.52 15.00 -6.29
C ALA A 20 -3.90 14.16 -7.51
N PHE A 21 -4.43 12.97 -7.28
CA PHE A 21 -5.04 12.16 -8.34
C PHE A 21 -6.23 12.92 -8.93
N SER A 22 -6.13 13.28 -10.21
CA SER A 22 -7.16 14.04 -10.93
C SER A 22 -7.43 13.41 -12.29
N GLY A 23 -8.68 12.98 -12.49
CA GLY A 23 -9.16 12.39 -13.75
C GLY A 23 -10.02 11.15 -13.54
N VAL A 24 -11.33 11.30 -13.69
CA VAL A 24 -12.33 10.21 -13.57
C VAL A 24 -12.31 9.27 -14.79
N ALA A 25 -11.85 8.03 -14.62
CA ALA A 25 -12.10 6.84 -15.47
C ALA A 25 -11.62 5.53 -14.77
N SER A 26 -12.23 4.34 -15.00
CA SER A 26 -12.38 3.23 -13.98
C SER A 26 -12.10 1.75 -14.45
N ALA A 27 -10.88 1.19 -14.53
CA ALA A 27 -10.69 -0.06 -15.35
C ALA A 27 -11.11 -1.32 -14.64
N GLY A 28 -10.47 -1.63 -13.52
CA GLY A 28 -11.09 -2.55 -12.60
C GLY A 28 -12.43 -1.96 -12.17
N ARG A 29 -13.47 -2.79 -12.29
CA ARG A 29 -14.76 -2.53 -11.65
C ARG A 29 -14.47 -2.44 -10.15
N PRO A 30 -14.82 -1.34 -9.45
CA PRO A 30 -14.57 -1.26 -8.02
C PRO A 30 -15.27 -2.40 -7.28
N ALA A 31 -14.60 -2.96 -6.27
CA ALA A 31 -15.21 -3.91 -5.37
C ALA A 31 -16.36 -3.22 -4.64
N CYS A 32 -17.52 -3.86 -4.55
CA CYS A 32 -18.65 -3.22 -3.88
C CYS A 32 -18.36 -3.06 -2.39
N SER A 33 -18.53 -1.85 -1.86
CA SER A 33 -18.69 -1.67 -0.42
C SER A 33 -19.95 -2.39 0.03
N THR A 34 -19.90 -3.13 1.14
CA THR A 34 -21.10 -3.70 1.75
C THR A 34 -22.03 -2.59 2.25
N PRO A 35 -23.34 -2.83 2.42
CA PRO A 35 -24.28 -1.81 2.92
C PRO A 35 -23.91 -1.23 4.29
N GLU A 36 -23.10 -1.95 5.06
CA GLU A 36 -22.43 -1.47 6.26
C GLU A 36 -20.95 -1.21 5.95
N ALA A 37 -20.48 -0.01 6.29
CA ALA A 37 -19.06 0.35 6.32
C ALA A 37 -18.48 0.15 7.73
N GLN A 38 -17.21 -0.21 7.82
CA GLN A 38 -16.44 -0.37 9.04
C GLN A 38 -15.12 0.39 8.91
N SER A 39 -14.69 1.04 9.98
CA SER A 39 -13.38 1.68 10.04
C SER A 39 -12.58 1.22 11.24
N ILE A 40 -11.28 1.00 11.03
CA ILE A 40 -10.30 0.62 12.03
C ILE A 40 -9.20 1.66 11.99
N ARG A 41 -8.93 2.36 13.09
CA ARG A 41 -7.79 3.26 13.19
C ARG A 41 -6.99 3.03 14.46
N THR A 42 -5.68 2.87 14.32
CA THR A 42 -4.75 2.72 15.44
C THR A 42 -3.58 3.69 15.27
N VAL A 43 -3.20 4.35 16.37
CA VAL A 43 -2.03 5.22 16.42
C VAL A 43 -1.06 4.66 17.45
N THR A 44 0.12 4.25 17.00
CA THR A 44 1.19 3.71 17.84
C THR A 44 2.32 4.73 17.95
N MET A 45 2.78 5.00 19.17
CA MET A 45 3.97 5.81 19.44
C MET A 45 4.86 5.08 20.44
N ILE A 46 6.09 4.77 20.04
CA ILE A 46 7.09 4.09 20.86
C ILE A 46 8.35 4.94 20.86
N LYS A 47 8.87 5.21 22.06
CA LYS A 47 10.24 5.68 22.26
C LYS A 47 10.90 4.77 23.29
N CYS A 48 11.91 4.03 22.87
CA CYS A 48 12.52 2.97 23.67
C CYS A 48 14.04 2.98 23.51
N GLU A 49 14.76 2.67 24.58
CA GLU A 49 16.16 2.28 24.56
C GLU A 49 16.19 0.78 24.93
N GLY A 50 16.64 -0.08 24.01
CA GLY A 50 16.61 -1.52 24.17
C GLY A 50 15.82 -2.25 23.07
N MET A 51 14.79 -3.01 23.43
CA MET A 51 14.04 -3.88 22.52
C MET A 51 12.68 -3.29 22.16
N VAL A 52 12.35 -3.29 20.86
CA VAL A 52 11.01 -2.98 20.34
C VAL A 52 10.56 -4.10 19.41
N THR A 53 9.32 -4.56 19.58
CA THR A 53 8.62 -5.40 18.61
C THR A 53 7.26 -4.80 18.30
N HIS A 54 6.90 -4.70 17.02
CA HIS A 54 5.58 -4.24 16.57
C HIS A 54 5.18 -5.03 15.34
N GLN A 55 3.93 -5.47 15.27
CA GLN A 55 3.45 -6.30 14.17
C GLN A 55 2.04 -5.89 13.79
N VAL A 56 1.75 -5.87 12.49
CA VAL A 56 0.40 -5.68 11.95
C VAL A 56 0.14 -6.76 10.91
N ASN A 57 -1.03 -7.39 10.99
CA ASN A 57 -1.57 -8.24 9.96
C ASN A 57 -3.00 -7.78 9.71
N SER A 58 -3.31 -7.43 8.47
CA SER A 58 -4.67 -7.14 8.04
C SER A 58 -4.93 -7.78 6.68
N ASN A 59 -6.14 -8.31 6.55
CA ASN A 59 -6.70 -8.87 5.34
C ASN A 59 -8.18 -8.47 5.33
N TRP A 60 -8.55 -7.61 4.40
CA TRP A 60 -9.94 -7.25 4.14
C TRP A 60 -10.32 -7.73 2.75
N GLU A 61 -11.49 -8.37 2.67
CA GLU A 61 -12.06 -8.95 1.45
C GLU A 61 -13.49 -8.44 1.30
N SER A 62 -13.91 -8.16 0.07
CA SER A 62 -15.28 -7.80 -0.27
C SER A 62 -15.71 -8.47 -1.58
N SER A 63 -16.98 -8.84 -1.66
CA SER A 63 -17.65 -9.25 -2.90
C SER A 63 -19.08 -8.73 -2.89
N ASN A 64 -19.67 -8.55 -4.07
CA ASN A 64 -21.12 -8.34 -4.20
C ASN A 64 -21.93 -9.66 -4.16
N GLU A 65 -21.25 -10.79 -3.99
CA GLU A 65 -21.80 -12.14 -3.84
C GLU A 65 -21.26 -12.81 -2.55
N ASP A 66 -21.57 -14.08 -2.33
CA ASP A 66 -21.09 -14.84 -1.17
C ASP A 66 -19.58 -15.16 -1.28
N LEU A 67 -18.76 -14.47 -0.48
CA LEU A 67 -17.32 -14.70 -0.32
C LEU A 67 -16.96 -16.17 0.01
N LEU A 68 -17.87 -16.95 0.60
CA LEU A 68 -17.64 -18.36 0.91
C LEU A 68 -17.90 -19.31 -0.27
N ASN A 69 -18.44 -18.79 -1.38
CA ASN A 69 -18.83 -19.55 -2.57
C ASN A 69 -18.12 -19.08 -3.86
N SER A 70 -16.99 -18.39 -3.70
CA SER A 70 -16.12 -17.92 -4.79
C SER A 70 -14.67 -18.32 -4.50
N PRO A 71 -13.94 -19.00 -5.42
CA PRO A 71 -14.26 -19.26 -6.84
C PRO A 71 -15.03 -20.56 -7.11
N PRO A 72 -15.68 -20.70 -8.29
CA PRO A 72 -15.71 -19.75 -9.41
C PRO A 72 -16.61 -18.55 -9.13
N LEU A 73 -16.22 -17.38 -9.63
CA LEU A 73 -17.04 -16.16 -9.52
C LEU A 73 -18.39 -16.35 -10.24
N GLN A 74 -19.45 -15.85 -9.62
CA GLN A 74 -20.81 -15.80 -10.17
C GLN A 74 -20.90 -14.74 -11.29
N PRO A 75 -21.91 -14.80 -12.18
CA PRO A 75 -22.14 -13.77 -13.19
C PRO A 75 -22.22 -12.36 -12.58
N ASN A 76 -21.58 -11.38 -13.22
CA ASN A 76 -21.43 -10.00 -12.73
C ASN A 76 -20.63 -9.80 -11.43
N GLU A 77 -20.13 -10.83 -10.75
CA GLU A 77 -19.38 -10.67 -9.49
C GLU A 77 -18.08 -9.87 -9.66
N VAL A 78 -17.73 -9.11 -8.62
CA VAL A 78 -16.44 -8.47 -8.38
C VAL A 78 -15.98 -8.85 -6.97
N TYR A 79 -14.87 -9.57 -6.90
CA TYR A 79 -14.12 -9.82 -5.66
C TYR A 79 -12.99 -8.78 -5.55
N GLY A 80 -12.81 -8.21 -4.36
CA GLY A 80 -11.70 -7.33 -4.03
C GLY A 80 -11.07 -7.69 -2.70
N ARG A 81 -9.75 -7.50 -2.59
CA ARG A 81 -8.97 -7.74 -1.37
C ARG A 81 -7.88 -6.71 -1.19
N VAL A 82 -7.71 -6.26 0.05
CA VAL A 82 -6.54 -5.48 0.49
C VAL A 82 -5.83 -6.25 1.60
N THR A 83 -4.52 -6.46 1.44
CA THR A 83 -3.65 -7.07 2.45
C THR A 83 -2.61 -6.09 2.93
N TYR A 84 -2.29 -6.15 4.22
CA TYR A 84 -1.22 -5.36 4.81
C TYR A 84 -0.50 -6.16 5.90
N ASN A 85 0.83 -6.24 5.78
CA ASN A 85 1.69 -6.94 6.73
C ASN A 85 2.88 -6.06 7.12
N GLU A 86 3.15 -5.96 8.41
CA GLU A 86 4.32 -5.27 8.97
C GLU A 86 4.92 -6.09 10.12
N ASP A 87 6.25 -6.18 10.16
CA ASP A 87 7.02 -6.77 11.25
C ASP A 87 8.27 -5.93 11.56
N LEU A 88 8.21 -5.17 12.68
CA LEU A 88 9.33 -4.42 13.24
C LEU A 88 9.96 -5.20 14.39
N LYS A 89 11.28 -5.32 14.37
CA LYS A 89 12.11 -5.83 15.47
C LYS A 89 13.36 -4.99 15.62
N ALA A 90 13.49 -4.25 16.73
CA ALA A 90 14.70 -3.53 17.11
C ALA A 90 15.29 -4.12 18.39
N LEU A 91 16.61 -4.19 18.47
CA LEU A 91 17.37 -4.80 19.57
C LEU A 91 18.57 -3.92 19.92
N ASP A 92 18.81 -3.67 21.21
CA ASP A 92 19.98 -2.94 21.72
C ASP A 92 20.24 -1.60 20.99
N GLY A 93 19.29 -0.66 21.07
CA GLY A 93 19.49 0.67 20.51
C GLY A 93 18.39 1.66 20.89
N GLU A 94 18.58 2.93 20.51
CA GLU A 94 17.53 3.95 20.60
C GLU A 94 16.56 3.78 19.42
N THR A 95 15.28 3.53 19.72
CA THR A 95 14.20 3.40 18.74
C THR A 95 13.15 4.49 18.99
N VAL A 96 12.78 5.20 17.93
CA VAL A 96 11.56 6.01 17.86
C VAL A 96 10.70 5.44 16.74
N PHE A 97 9.44 5.11 17.02
CA PHE A 97 8.50 4.57 16.05
C PHE A 97 7.15 5.26 16.22
N VAL A 98 6.62 5.81 15.13
CA VAL A 98 5.31 6.45 15.07
C VAL A 98 4.57 5.84 13.90
N LYS A 99 3.36 5.35 14.14
CA LYS A 99 2.49 4.79 13.11
C LYS A 99 1.08 5.32 13.25
N ASP A 100 0.49 5.70 12.13
CA ASP A 100 -0.94 5.93 11.95
C ASP A 100 -1.42 4.90 10.92
N PHE A 101 -2.32 4.01 11.34
CA PHE A 101 -2.85 2.94 10.50
C PHE A 101 -4.37 3.08 10.45
N GLY A 102 -4.91 3.28 9.26
CA GLY A 102 -6.34 3.36 8.99
C GLY A 102 -6.77 2.33 7.95
N ILE A 103 -7.91 1.68 8.19
CA ILE A 103 -8.72 0.98 7.20
C ILE A 103 -10.13 1.57 7.23
N ASP A 104 -10.73 1.75 6.06
CA ASP A 104 -12.13 2.14 5.88
C ASP A 104 -12.75 1.31 4.74
N THR A 105 -13.82 0.57 5.01
CA THR A 105 -14.48 -0.28 4.01
C THR A 105 -15.58 0.44 3.24
N GLY A 106 -15.91 1.68 3.62
CA GLY A 106 -16.87 2.54 2.93
C GLY A 106 -16.21 3.39 1.84
N ASP A 107 -15.27 4.24 2.26
CA ASP A 107 -14.70 5.32 1.46
C ASP A 107 -13.25 5.02 1.01
N ALA A 108 -12.84 5.53 -0.16
CA ALA A 108 -11.46 5.45 -0.62
C ALA A 108 -10.58 6.61 -0.11
N PRO A 109 -9.28 6.39 0.22
CA PRO A 109 -8.55 5.12 0.18
C PRO A 109 -8.96 4.20 1.35
N ASN A 110 -9.23 2.94 1.02
CA ASN A 110 -9.67 1.93 1.98
C ASN A 110 -8.58 1.46 2.95
N LEU A 111 -7.31 1.66 2.58
CA LEU A 111 -6.16 1.52 3.47
C LEU A 111 -5.39 2.83 3.39
N ASP A 112 -5.15 3.46 4.54
CA ASP A 112 -4.29 4.65 4.64
C ASP A 112 -3.31 4.48 5.81
N VAL A 113 -2.02 4.29 5.51
CA VAL A 113 -0.99 4.02 6.53
C VAL A 113 0.20 4.94 6.36
N MET A 114 0.69 5.48 7.48
CA MET A 114 1.97 6.15 7.57
C MET A 114 2.76 5.53 8.71
N THR A 115 3.94 4.99 8.41
CA THR A 115 4.92 4.58 9.42
C THR A 115 6.14 5.51 9.33
N SER A 116 6.63 6.00 10.46
CA SER A 116 7.89 6.74 10.56
C SER A 116 8.71 6.17 11.70
N MET A 117 10.00 5.91 11.44
CA MET A 117 10.87 5.25 12.40
C MET A 117 12.29 5.79 12.33
N GLY A 118 12.86 6.06 13.50
CA GLY A 118 14.27 6.37 13.70
C GLY A 118 14.91 5.29 14.56
N TYR A 119 16.10 4.85 14.18
CA TYR A 119 16.86 3.87 14.94
C TYR A 119 18.35 4.17 14.92
N ARG A 120 19.00 4.00 16.06
CA ARG A 120 20.45 4.08 16.24
C ARG A 120 20.90 2.94 17.16
N ALA A 121 21.76 2.08 16.66
CA ALA A 121 22.28 0.93 17.42
C ALA A 121 23.15 1.35 18.62
N GLY A 122 23.08 0.52 19.66
CA GLY A 122 24.02 0.43 20.77
C GLY A 122 25.27 -0.37 20.37
N GLU A 123 25.73 -1.28 21.23
CA GLU A 123 27.01 -1.98 21.04
C GLU A 123 26.88 -3.16 20.05
N ILE A 124 25.75 -3.86 20.07
CA ILE A 124 25.48 -5.05 19.23
C ILE A 124 24.11 -4.98 18.54
N GLY A 125 23.48 -3.81 18.54
CA GLY A 125 22.10 -3.65 18.10
C GLY A 125 21.86 -3.63 16.60
N ALA A 126 20.63 -3.99 16.22
CA ALA A 126 20.11 -3.89 14.87
C ALA A 126 18.58 -3.71 14.87
N LEU A 127 18.07 -3.03 13.85
CA LEU A 127 16.66 -2.98 13.49
C LEU A 127 16.41 -3.79 12.23
N SER A 128 15.42 -4.67 12.27
CA SER A 128 14.81 -5.34 11.12
C SER A 128 13.39 -4.80 10.96
N TYR A 129 13.02 -4.44 9.74
CA TYR A 129 11.67 -4.02 9.38
C TYR A 129 11.30 -4.63 8.04
N ASP A 130 10.10 -5.19 7.95
CA ASP A 130 9.49 -5.67 6.72
C ASP A 130 8.06 -5.13 6.66
N GLU A 131 7.70 -4.52 5.53
CA GLU A 131 6.36 -4.01 5.26
C GLU A 131 5.94 -4.38 3.84
N ARG A 132 4.75 -4.97 3.72
CA ARG A 132 4.14 -5.34 2.44
C ARG A 132 2.67 -4.95 2.40
N VAL A 133 2.25 -4.42 1.26
CA VAL A 133 0.87 -4.13 0.91
C VAL A 133 0.50 -4.90 -0.35
N GLY A 134 -0.74 -5.39 -0.41
CA GLY A 134 -1.31 -6.04 -1.59
C GLY A 134 -2.71 -5.53 -1.89
N MET A 135 -3.04 -5.52 -3.18
CA MET A 135 -4.34 -5.20 -3.74
C MET A 135 -4.67 -6.25 -4.79
N THR A 136 -5.76 -6.99 -4.61
CA THR A 136 -6.28 -7.93 -5.61
C THR A 136 -7.70 -7.50 -5.99
N LEU A 137 -8.02 -7.45 -7.28
CA LEU A 137 -9.41 -7.42 -7.76
C LEU A 137 -9.61 -8.44 -8.87
N ILE A 138 -10.77 -9.10 -8.87
CA ILE A 138 -11.17 -10.06 -9.89
C ILE A 138 -12.62 -9.78 -10.24
N ALA A 139 -12.92 -9.54 -11.51
CA ALA A 139 -14.27 -9.26 -11.98
C ALA A 139 -14.67 -10.23 -13.10
N ASN A 140 -15.89 -10.77 -13.00
CA ASN A 140 -16.54 -11.44 -14.12
C ASN A 140 -17.06 -10.39 -15.13
N PRO A 141 -17.32 -10.75 -16.40
CA PRO A 141 -17.84 -9.81 -17.38
C PRO A 141 -19.28 -9.42 -17.01
N THR A 142 -19.69 -8.24 -17.43
CA THR A 142 -21.02 -7.69 -17.15
C THR A 142 -21.47 -6.75 -18.26
N ALA A 143 -22.78 -6.58 -18.46
CA ALA A 143 -23.26 -5.62 -19.44
C ALA A 143 -23.01 -4.19 -18.94
N THR A 144 -22.44 -3.32 -19.78
CA THR A 144 -21.98 -1.99 -19.35
C THR A 144 -23.10 -1.11 -18.77
N ARG A 145 -24.34 -1.31 -19.25
CA ARG A 145 -25.58 -0.69 -18.75
C ARG A 145 -25.90 -0.98 -17.28
N ASP A 146 -25.38 -2.06 -16.72
CA ASP A 146 -25.70 -2.50 -15.36
C ASP A 146 -24.73 -1.89 -14.32
N VAL A 147 -23.67 -1.21 -14.78
CA VAL A 147 -22.58 -0.66 -13.94
C VAL A 147 -22.13 0.76 -14.28
N ILE A 148 -22.28 1.25 -15.52
CA ILE A 148 -21.98 2.66 -15.86
C ILE A 148 -23.23 3.52 -15.64
N LEU A 149 -23.27 4.21 -14.49
CA LEU A 149 -24.39 5.05 -14.06
C LEU A 149 -24.47 6.43 -14.76
N CYS A 150 -23.48 6.82 -15.57
CA CYS A 150 -23.42 8.15 -16.21
C CYS A 150 -24.36 8.24 -17.43
N PRO A 151 -25.52 8.94 -17.37
CA PRO A 151 -26.53 8.89 -18.44
C PRO A 151 -26.12 9.58 -19.74
N PHE A 152 -25.02 10.34 -19.70
CA PHE A 152 -24.46 11.10 -20.82
C PHE A 152 -23.17 10.48 -21.37
N ALA A 153 -22.64 9.42 -20.73
CA ALA A 153 -21.56 8.64 -21.28
C ALA A 153 -22.15 7.61 -22.26
N SER A 154 -21.99 7.83 -23.56
CA SER A 154 -22.18 6.76 -24.53
C SER A 154 -21.09 5.71 -24.28
N ALA A 155 -21.44 4.59 -23.66
CA ALA A 155 -20.51 3.47 -23.52
C ALA A 155 -20.01 3.03 -24.90
N ALA A 156 -18.70 3.06 -25.15
CA ALA A 156 -18.14 2.57 -26.40
C ALA A 156 -18.25 1.03 -26.57
N ILE A 157 -18.58 0.31 -25.49
CA ILE A 157 -18.70 -1.16 -25.44
C ILE A 157 -19.97 -1.61 -24.71
N GLU A 158 -20.66 -2.62 -25.23
CA GLU A 158 -21.91 -3.15 -24.65
C GLU A 158 -21.70 -4.03 -23.41
N GLU A 159 -20.50 -4.59 -23.27
CA GLU A 159 -20.07 -5.48 -22.20
C GLU A 159 -18.71 -5.04 -21.68
N LEU A 160 -18.56 -4.92 -20.35
CA LEU A 160 -17.24 -4.87 -19.71
C LEU A 160 -16.71 -6.31 -19.61
N PRO A 161 -15.50 -6.59 -20.13
CA PRO A 161 -14.92 -7.92 -20.09
C PRO A 161 -14.54 -8.35 -18.67
N ALA A 162 -14.21 -9.63 -18.50
CA ALA A 162 -13.60 -10.10 -17.26
C ALA A 162 -12.25 -9.42 -17.02
N SER A 163 -11.89 -9.17 -15.76
CA SER A 163 -10.57 -8.65 -15.40
C SER A 163 -10.01 -9.31 -14.15
N CYS A 164 -8.68 -9.28 -14.02
CA CYS A 164 -7.93 -9.76 -12.86
C CYS A 164 -6.75 -8.83 -12.65
N GLU A 165 -6.64 -8.23 -11.48
CA GLU A 165 -5.57 -7.33 -11.04
C GLU A 165 -5.00 -7.90 -9.75
N ASP A 166 -3.69 -8.13 -9.68
CA ASP A 166 -2.97 -8.50 -8.46
C ASP A 166 -1.68 -7.69 -8.37
N VAL A 167 -1.64 -6.79 -7.39
CA VAL A 167 -0.62 -5.78 -7.22
C VAL A 167 -0.07 -5.87 -5.82
N SER A 168 1.26 -5.85 -5.68
CA SER A 168 1.91 -5.79 -4.38
C SER A 168 3.12 -4.87 -4.40
N ALA A 169 3.32 -4.16 -3.31
CA ALA A 169 4.46 -3.30 -3.09
C ALA A 169 4.96 -3.46 -1.64
N GLY A 170 6.21 -3.12 -1.39
CA GLY A 170 6.74 -3.14 -0.04
C GLY A 170 8.22 -2.84 0.06
N SER A 171 8.71 -2.86 1.28
CA SER A 171 10.13 -2.74 1.57
C SER A 171 10.57 -3.63 2.73
N SER A 172 11.86 -3.94 2.75
CA SER A 172 12.51 -4.64 3.85
C SER A 172 13.87 -4.01 4.12
N MET A 173 14.24 -3.89 5.39
CA MET A 173 15.54 -3.38 5.80
C MET A 173 16.09 -4.07 7.04
N MET A 174 17.42 -4.12 7.12
CA MET A 174 18.18 -4.57 8.27
C MET A 174 19.34 -3.59 8.49
N VAL A 175 19.27 -2.79 9.54
CA VAL A 175 20.04 -1.54 9.70
C VAL A 175 20.57 -1.34 11.11
N THR A 176 21.65 -0.59 11.23
CA THR A 176 22.21 -0.12 12.51
C THR A 176 22.02 1.37 12.73
N ASP A 177 21.74 2.15 11.67
CA ASP A 177 21.38 3.57 11.77
C ASP A 177 20.41 3.91 10.63
N VAL A 178 19.23 4.44 10.96
CA VAL A 178 18.23 4.88 9.96
C VAL A 178 17.28 5.95 10.53
N LEU A 179 16.75 6.78 9.65
CA LEU A 179 15.49 7.51 9.76
C LEU A 179 14.70 7.23 8.50
N ALA A 180 13.62 6.46 8.61
CA ALA A 180 12.79 6.02 7.50
C ALA A 180 11.34 6.47 7.69
N THR A 181 10.64 6.72 6.57
CA THR A 181 9.19 6.95 6.55
C THR A 181 8.61 6.22 5.34
N THR A 182 7.50 5.54 5.56
CA THR A 182 6.71 4.87 4.53
C THR A 182 5.30 5.47 4.48
N ARG A 183 4.73 5.49 3.27
CA ARG A 183 3.36 5.93 3.02
C ARG A 183 2.68 4.90 2.13
N THR A 184 1.59 4.34 2.62
CA THR A 184 0.82 3.32 1.92
C THR A 184 -0.61 3.79 1.76
N LYS A 185 -1.14 3.74 0.53
CA LYS A 185 -2.56 3.97 0.23
C LYS A 185 -3.08 2.92 -0.74
N VAL A 186 -4.27 2.39 -0.48
CA VAL A 186 -4.96 1.49 -1.41
C VAL A 186 -6.43 1.89 -1.50
N GLY A 187 -6.97 1.98 -2.72
CA GLY A 187 -8.39 2.20 -2.98
C GLY A 187 -8.92 1.16 -3.96
N ILE A 188 -9.94 0.40 -3.52
CA ILE A 188 -10.62 -0.63 -4.32
C ILE A 188 -12.14 -0.43 -4.45
N THR A 189 -12.77 0.39 -3.60
CA THR A 189 -14.24 0.65 -3.64
C THR A 189 -14.66 1.80 -4.53
N GLU A 190 -13.72 2.67 -4.89
CA GLU A 190 -13.97 3.81 -5.78
C GLU A 190 -12.98 3.82 -6.94
N SER A 191 -13.42 4.37 -8.06
CA SER A 191 -12.57 4.62 -9.22
C SER A 191 -11.86 5.97 -9.09
N PRO A 192 -10.56 6.07 -9.44
CA PRO A 192 -9.72 5.01 -10.01
C PRO A 192 -9.19 4.06 -8.94
N LEU A 193 -9.13 2.76 -9.27
CA LEU A 193 -8.48 1.80 -8.38
C LEU A 193 -6.99 2.11 -8.32
N SER A 194 -6.42 2.07 -7.12
CA SER A 194 -5.05 2.52 -6.91
C SER A 194 -4.36 1.79 -5.76
N LEU A 195 -3.07 1.54 -5.95
CA LEU A 195 -2.14 1.16 -4.89
C LEU A 195 -0.93 2.09 -4.99
N HIS A 196 -0.61 2.74 -3.87
CA HIS A 196 0.54 3.62 -3.72
C HIS A 196 1.37 3.14 -2.53
N TYR A 197 2.68 2.98 -2.74
CA TYR A 197 3.66 2.75 -1.69
C TYR A 197 4.89 3.63 -1.92
N GLY A 198 5.13 4.55 -1.01
CA GLY A 198 6.35 5.34 -0.91
C GLY A 198 7.23 4.89 0.26
N ILE A 199 8.54 4.85 0.06
CA ILE A 199 9.54 4.78 1.13
C ILE A 199 10.65 5.80 0.90
N THR A 200 11.00 6.56 1.93
CA THR A 200 12.21 7.37 1.97
C THR A 200 12.97 7.11 3.28
N ALA A 201 14.27 6.87 3.17
CA ALA A 201 15.13 6.49 4.28
C ALA A 201 16.55 7.08 4.15
N THR A 202 17.01 7.70 5.24
CA THR A 202 18.34 8.30 5.42
C THR A 202 18.94 7.81 6.74
N GLY A 203 20.11 8.31 7.14
CA GLY A 203 20.65 8.10 8.49
C GLY A 203 19.84 8.84 9.55
N SER A 204 20.02 8.44 10.81
CA SER A 204 19.32 9.03 11.96
C SER A 204 19.81 10.44 12.32
N GLY A 205 20.83 10.95 11.62
CA GLY A 205 21.21 12.37 11.62
C GLY A 205 20.30 13.26 10.75
N GLY A 206 19.40 12.69 9.95
CA GLY A 206 18.49 13.39 9.05
C GLY A 206 18.99 13.44 7.59
N ALA A 207 18.39 14.32 6.80
CA ALA A 207 18.70 14.48 5.37
C ALA A 207 20.18 14.86 5.14
N GLY A 208 20.82 14.23 4.15
CA GLY A 208 22.25 14.39 3.89
C GLY A 208 23.15 13.56 4.80
N THR A 209 22.58 12.68 5.64
CA THR A 209 23.32 11.65 6.37
C THR A 209 22.95 10.28 5.82
N PRO A 210 23.91 9.41 5.47
CA PRO A 210 23.59 8.07 4.98
C PRO A 210 23.10 7.17 6.12
N ALA A 211 22.12 6.32 5.82
CA ALA A 211 21.78 5.17 6.65
C ALA A 211 22.87 4.12 6.55
N HIS A 212 22.94 3.23 7.54
CA HIS A 212 23.88 2.10 7.54
C HIS A 212 23.17 0.75 7.68
N GLY A 213 23.44 -0.15 6.73
CA GLY A 213 22.91 -1.51 6.68
C GLY A 213 22.42 -1.87 5.28
N ARG A 214 21.34 -2.65 5.19
CA ARG A 214 20.73 -3.06 3.92
C ARG A 214 19.27 -2.62 3.84
N ILE A 215 18.84 -2.17 2.66
CA ILE A 215 17.45 -1.90 2.31
C ILE A 215 17.12 -2.51 0.95
N ALA A 216 15.87 -2.94 0.77
CA ALA A 216 15.30 -3.31 -0.53
C ALA A 216 13.83 -2.88 -0.60
N ALA A 217 13.37 -2.47 -1.79
CA ALA A 217 11.97 -2.24 -2.09
C ALA A 217 11.57 -3.01 -3.35
N GLU A 218 10.37 -3.58 -3.35
CA GLU A 218 9.85 -4.51 -4.35
C GLU A 218 8.48 -4.02 -4.84
N PHE A 219 8.25 -4.06 -6.15
CA PHE A 219 6.96 -3.78 -6.79
C PHE A 219 6.62 -4.93 -7.76
N SER A 220 5.39 -5.40 -7.71
CA SER A 220 4.87 -6.44 -8.62
C SER A 220 3.46 -6.08 -9.05
N VAL A 221 3.21 -6.13 -10.35
CA VAL A 221 1.90 -5.91 -10.97
C VAL A 221 1.63 -7.06 -11.93
N TYR A 222 0.51 -7.73 -11.73
CA TYR A 222 -0.11 -8.64 -12.69
C TYR A 222 -1.49 -8.07 -13.02
N ALA A 223 -1.81 -7.89 -14.30
CA ALA A 223 -3.16 -7.55 -14.71
C ALA A 223 -3.54 -8.27 -16.00
N GLU A 224 -4.76 -8.78 -16.08
CA GLU A 224 -5.37 -9.39 -17.26
C GLU A 224 -6.75 -8.79 -17.49
N GLU A 225 -7.09 -8.57 -18.75
CA GLU A 225 -8.36 -8.01 -19.22
C GLU A 225 -8.86 -8.86 -20.38
N GLY A 226 -10.15 -9.16 -20.44
CA GLY A 226 -10.76 -9.86 -21.55
C GLY A 226 -10.94 -8.97 -22.79
N SER A 227 -11.11 -9.59 -23.96
CA SER A 227 -11.49 -8.91 -25.21
C SER A 227 -12.99 -9.01 -25.50
N ALA A 228 -13.62 -10.09 -25.05
CA ALA A 228 -15.06 -10.28 -24.95
C ALA A 228 -15.33 -11.44 -23.98
N GLY A 229 -16.24 -11.28 -23.03
CA GLY A 229 -16.46 -12.24 -21.95
C GLY A 229 -15.19 -12.59 -21.20
N THR A 230 -14.86 -13.88 -21.18
CA THR A 230 -13.69 -14.46 -20.48
C THR A 230 -12.49 -14.73 -21.40
N GLN A 231 -12.51 -14.29 -22.67
CA GLN A 231 -11.40 -14.49 -23.60
C GLN A 231 -10.29 -13.46 -23.34
N LEU A 232 -9.09 -13.89 -22.92
CA LEU A 232 -7.96 -12.99 -22.64
C LEU A 232 -7.68 -12.04 -23.82
N GLY A 233 -7.79 -10.73 -23.58
CA GLY A 233 -7.58 -9.66 -24.55
C GLY A 233 -6.27 -8.89 -24.32
N SER A 234 -5.93 -8.61 -23.06
CA SER A 234 -4.68 -7.95 -22.68
C SER A 234 -4.06 -8.62 -21.43
N ARG A 235 -2.73 -8.56 -21.32
CA ARG A 235 -1.99 -8.91 -20.10
C ARG A 235 -0.84 -7.93 -19.87
N LEU A 236 -0.77 -7.40 -18.67
CA LEU A 236 0.36 -6.66 -18.11
C LEU A 236 1.07 -7.52 -17.06
N THR A 237 2.39 -7.54 -17.11
CA THR A 237 3.21 -8.09 -16.04
C THR A 237 4.41 -7.18 -15.85
N TYR A 238 4.60 -6.68 -14.63
CA TYR A 238 5.70 -5.81 -14.26
C TYR A 238 6.26 -6.26 -12.91
N TYR A 239 7.58 -6.30 -12.80
CA TYR A 239 8.27 -6.57 -11.54
C TYR A 239 9.53 -5.71 -11.49
N GLU A 240 9.75 -5.05 -10.35
CA GLU A 240 10.95 -4.28 -10.12
C GLU A 240 11.42 -4.43 -8.67
N ARG A 241 12.73 -4.50 -8.49
CA ARG A 241 13.37 -4.58 -7.17
C ARG A 241 14.61 -3.70 -7.16
N SER A 242 14.65 -2.79 -6.20
CA SER A 242 15.79 -1.90 -5.97
C SER A 242 16.36 -2.18 -4.57
N SER A 243 17.68 -2.14 -4.40
CA SER A 243 18.30 -2.43 -3.09
C SER A 243 19.66 -1.77 -2.92
N ALA A 244 19.98 -1.34 -1.70
CA ALA A 244 21.27 -0.79 -1.31
C ALA A 244 21.85 -1.54 -0.08
N ASN A 245 23.17 -1.47 0.09
CA ASN A 245 23.89 -2.09 1.19
C ASN A 245 25.16 -1.28 1.53
N GLY A 246 25.52 -1.20 2.81
CA GLY A 246 26.59 -0.32 3.30
C GLY A 246 26.03 1.03 3.76
N GLU A 247 26.64 2.12 3.30
CA GLU A 247 26.13 3.49 3.49
C GLU A 247 25.25 3.91 2.30
N TRP A 248 24.05 4.43 2.57
CA TRP A 248 23.10 4.81 1.50
C TRP A 248 22.08 5.87 1.93
N GLU A 249 21.55 6.59 0.94
CA GLU A 249 20.24 7.22 1.02
C GLU A 249 19.32 6.50 0.02
N PHE A 250 18.07 6.26 0.39
CA PHE A 250 17.13 5.48 -0.42
C PHE A 250 15.77 6.18 -0.46
N SER A 251 15.25 6.38 -1.66
CA SER A 251 13.89 6.88 -1.88
C SER A 251 13.29 6.14 -3.06
N LYS A 252 12.05 5.66 -2.91
CA LYS A 252 11.31 4.99 -3.95
C LYS A 252 9.81 5.19 -3.77
N GLU A 253 9.16 5.60 -4.84
CA GLU A 253 7.70 5.68 -4.99
C GLU A 253 7.24 4.59 -5.97
N MET A 254 6.12 3.94 -5.66
CA MET A 254 5.57 2.82 -6.42
C MET A 254 4.05 2.99 -6.52
N ASP A 255 3.59 3.40 -7.70
CA ASP A 255 2.19 3.71 -7.99
C ASP A 255 1.63 2.73 -9.04
N TYR A 256 0.45 2.18 -8.75
CA TYR A 256 -0.42 1.49 -9.69
C TYR A 256 -1.77 2.21 -9.75
N GLU A 257 -2.33 2.34 -10.95
CA GLU A 257 -3.64 2.92 -11.18
C GLU A 257 -4.37 2.25 -12.35
N SER A 258 -5.67 1.96 -12.20
CA SER A 258 -6.49 1.25 -13.21
C SER A 258 -7.67 2.11 -13.69
N ARG A 259 -7.74 2.44 -14.99
CA ARG A 259 -8.76 3.30 -15.64
C ARG A 259 -9.41 2.75 -16.94
N VAL A 260 -10.73 2.56 -16.99
CA VAL A 260 -11.52 2.12 -18.17
C VAL A 260 -11.54 3.31 -19.10
N ARG A 261 -11.31 3.05 -20.37
CA ARG A 261 -11.44 4.06 -21.41
C ARG A 261 -12.91 4.14 -21.83
N PRO A 262 -13.53 5.33 -21.83
CA PRO A 262 -14.91 5.52 -22.25
C PRO A 262 -15.15 5.19 -23.72
#